data_AF-A0A3N5GCL2-F1
#
_entry.id   AF-A0A3N5GCL2-F1
#
_cell.length_a   1.000
_cell.length_b   1.000
_cell.length_c   1.000
_cell.angle_alpha   90.00
_cell.angle_beta   90.00
_cell.angle_gamma   90.00
#
_symmetry.space_group_name_H-M   'P 1'
#
loop_
_entity.id
_entity.type
_entity.pdbx_description
1 polymer ?
#
loop_
_entity_poly.entity_id
_entity_poly.type
_entity_poly.pdbx_seq_one_letter_code
_entity_poly.pdbx_strand_id
1 'polypeptide(L)'
;MALTPLEIQKMRFSARMRGFDPTEVEGFLSVVAEELSNRITQIDKLDRENRYYKERLEEAEKREHQLQQTLLRAQKVSDDLMENARREAEVMVKEAEVMADKIVQQAIEQSARIEGKIGELRTARRELQLKFKNTLDLFERILEAEMEDERSTATVHTIHRRKREAVSGA
;
A
#
# COMPACT_ATOMS: atom_id res chain seq x y z
N MET A 1 -71.92 24.90 3.47
CA MET A 1 -72.86 23.92 4.05
C MET A 1 -73.77 23.46 2.92
N ALA A 2 -73.68 22.19 2.54
CA ALA A 2 -74.47 21.59 1.47
C ALA A 2 -75.52 20.68 2.10
N LEU A 3 -76.73 20.66 1.52
CA LEU A 3 -77.80 19.76 1.93
C LEU A 3 -77.33 18.31 1.87
N THR A 4 -77.64 17.52 2.90
CA THR A 4 -77.39 16.08 2.90
C THR A 4 -78.47 15.35 2.09
N PRO A 5 -78.19 14.15 1.54
CA PRO A 5 -79.21 13.32 0.88
C PRO A 5 -80.48 13.13 1.73
N LEU A 6 -80.30 12.95 3.05
CA LEU A 6 -81.39 12.79 4.00
C LEU A 6 -82.22 14.05 4.18
N GLU A 7 -81.59 15.23 4.15
CA GLU A 7 -82.28 16.52 4.22
C GLU A 7 -83.08 16.80 2.94
N ILE A 8 -82.54 16.45 1.77
CA ILE A 8 -83.24 16.59 0.48
C ILE A 8 -84.51 15.73 0.46
N GLN A 9 -84.41 14.49 0.94
CA GLN A 9 -85.54 13.54 0.95
C GLN A 9 -86.65 13.94 1.94
N LYS A 10 -86.31 14.65 3.01
CA LYS A 10 -87.26 15.14 4.03
C LYS A 10 -87.81 16.54 3.73
N MET A 11 -87.39 17.16 2.65
CA MET A 11 -87.74 18.54 2.34
C MET A 11 -89.22 18.65 1.95
N ARG A 12 -89.94 19.60 2.56
CA ARG A 12 -91.37 19.83 2.35
C ARG A 12 -91.58 21.20 1.72
N PHE A 13 -92.44 21.27 0.70
CA PHE A 13 -92.80 22.52 0.03
C PHE A 13 -94.26 22.90 0.32
N SER A 14 -94.56 24.20 0.35
CA SER A 14 -95.92 24.70 0.53
C SER A 14 -96.72 24.63 -0.77
N ALA A 15 -97.98 24.18 -0.69
CA ALA A 15 -98.87 24.10 -1.84
C ALA A 15 -99.40 25.49 -2.24
N ARG A 16 -99.46 25.77 -3.56
CA ARG A 16 -100.09 26.97 -4.13
C ARG A 16 -100.96 26.58 -5.33
N MET A 17 -102.02 27.36 -5.61
CA MET A 17 -103.07 27.06 -6.61
C MET A 17 -102.56 26.86 -8.07
N ARG A 18 -101.31 27.19 -8.38
CA ARG A 18 -100.63 26.94 -9.67
C ARG A 18 -99.21 26.38 -9.46
N GLY A 19 -99.02 25.49 -8.48
CA GLY A 19 -97.74 24.85 -8.17
C GLY A 19 -97.50 23.54 -8.94
N PHE A 20 -96.29 22.99 -8.82
CA PHE A 20 -95.94 21.65 -9.33
C PHE A 20 -96.67 20.55 -8.54
N ASP A 21 -96.85 19.38 -9.17
CA ASP A 21 -97.45 18.20 -8.52
C ASP A 21 -96.54 17.72 -7.37
N PRO A 22 -97.03 17.66 -6.12
CA PRO A 22 -96.26 17.18 -4.98
C PRO A 22 -95.65 15.79 -5.18
N THR A 23 -96.33 14.89 -5.90
CA THR A 23 -95.87 13.51 -6.14
C THR A 23 -94.67 13.47 -7.08
N GLU A 24 -94.70 14.26 -8.15
CA GLU A 24 -93.57 14.38 -9.08
C GLU A 24 -92.36 15.02 -8.41
N VAL A 25 -92.59 16.03 -7.56
CA VAL A 25 -91.53 16.70 -6.80
C VAL A 25 -90.89 15.74 -5.78
N GLU A 26 -91.68 14.96 -5.04
CA GLU A 26 -91.15 13.94 -4.12
C GLU A 26 -90.35 12.86 -4.86
N GLY A 27 -90.82 12.41 -6.02
CA GLY A 27 -90.08 11.48 -6.88
C GLY A 27 -88.73 12.06 -7.35
N PHE A 28 -88.72 13.31 -7.81
CA PHE A 28 -87.50 14.01 -8.22
C PHE A 28 -86.53 14.19 -7.05
N LEU A 29 -87.00 14.61 -5.87
CA LEU A 29 -86.18 14.75 -4.66
C LEU A 29 -85.54 13.41 -4.27
N SER A 30 -86.24 12.29 -4.41
CA SER A 30 -85.69 10.96 -4.13
C SER A 30 -84.53 10.61 -5.07
N VAL A 31 -84.68 10.85 -6.37
CA VAL A 31 -83.61 10.62 -7.37
C VAL A 31 -82.41 11.53 -7.10
N VAL A 32 -82.64 12.81 -6.78
CA VAL A 32 -81.57 13.76 -6.45
C VAL A 32 -80.83 13.35 -5.18
N ALA A 33 -81.56 12.89 -4.16
CA ALA A 33 -80.95 12.40 -2.92
C ALA A 33 -80.07 11.17 -3.17
N GLU A 34 -80.54 10.22 -3.99
CA GLU A 34 -79.78 9.03 -4.36
C GLU A 34 -78.51 9.38 -5.13
N GLU A 35 -78.61 10.21 -6.17
CA GLU A 35 -77.46 10.66 -6.97
C GLU A 35 -76.45 11.44 -6.11
N LEU A 36 -76.93 12.27 -5.18
CA LEU A 36 -76.05 12.97 -4.25
C LEU A 36 -75.34 12.01 -3.30
N SER A 37 -76.03 10.98 -2.79
CA SER A 37 -75.45 9.94 -1.94
C SER A 37 -74.36 9.14 -2.68
N ASN A 38 -74.62 8.78 -3.94
CA ASN A 38 -73.64 8.10 -4.79
C ASN A 38 -72.40 8.97 -5.02
N ARG A 39 -72.59 10.27 -5.30
CA ARG A 39 -71.49 11.23 -5.46
C ARG A 39 -70.67 11.41 -4.19
N ILE A 40 -71.30 11.53 -3.02
CA ILE A 40 -70.60 11.62 -1.74
C ILE A 40 -69.74 10.37 -1.52
N THR A 41 -70.30 9.18 -1.75
CA THR A 41 -69.58 7.91 -1.61
C THR A 41 -68.39 7.83 -2.56
N GLN A 42 -68.55 8.30 -3.80
CA GLN A 42 -67.48 8.31 -4.79
C GLN A 42 -66.39 9.33 -4.45
N ILE A 43 -66.75 10.51 -3.94
CA ILE A 43 -65.80 11.50 -3.43
C ILE A 43 -65.00 10.89 -2.27
N ASP A 44 -65.67 10.29 -1.29
CA ASP A 44 -64.99 9.66 -0.14
C ASP A 44 -64.05 8.53 -0.56
N LYS A 45 -64.41 7.76 -1.60
CA LYS A 45 -63.54 6.72 -2.16
C LYS A 45 -62.31 7.35 -2.82
N LEU A 46 -62.50 8.34 -3.69
CA LEU A 46 -61.42 9.03 -4.39
C LEU A 46 -60.49 9.75 -3.40
N ASP A 47 -61.03 10.32 -2.34
CA ASP A 47 -60.26 11.00 -1.30
C ASP A 47 -59.34 10.03 -0.55
N ARG A 48 -59.84 8.82 -0.25
CA ARG A 48 -59.03 7.74 0.36
C ARG A 48 -57.93 7.27 -0.57
N GLU A 49 -58.26 7.02 -1.84
CA GLU A 49 -57.26 6.64 -2.84
C GLU A 49 -56.21 7.73 -3.03
N ASN A 50 -56.62 9.01 -3.07
CA ASN A 50 -55.70 10.14 -3.22
C ASN A 50 -54.72 10.24 -2.04
N ARG A 51 -55.21 10.09 -0.80
CA ARG A 51 -54.35 10.05 0.39
C ARG A 51 -53.36 8.89 0.33
N TYR A 52 -53.85 7.69 0.00
CA TYR A 52 -53.00 6.51 -0.15
C TYR A 52 -51.88 6.72 -1.19
N TYR A 53 -52.21 7.28 -2.37
CA TYR A 53 -51.19 7.52 -3.39
C TYR A 53 -50.22 8.65 -3.02
N LYS A 54 -50.68 9.69 -2.31
CA LYS A 54 -49.79 10.75 -1.81
C LYS A 54 -48.79 10.23 -0.80
N GLU A 55 -49.22 9.43 0.18
CA GLU A 55 -48.32 8.83 1.16
C GLU A 55 -47.28 7.93 0.48
N ARG A 56 -47.70 7.13 -0.51
CA ARG A 56 -46.78 6.29 -1.28
C ARG A 56 -45.80 7.08 -2.13
N LEU A 57 -46.22 8.22 -2.66
CA LEU A 57 -45.34 9.11 -3.43
C LEU A 57 -44.28 9.72 -2.50
N GLU A 58 -44.68 10.26 -1.35
CA GLU A 58 -43.76 10.82 -0.35
C GLU A 58 -42.74 9.77 0.13
N GLU A 59 -43.17 8.54 0.39
CA GLU A 59 -42.26 7.44 0.74
C GLU A 59 -41.30 7.07 -0.41
N ALA A 60 -41.76 7.11 -1.65
CA ALA A 60 -40.93 6.85 -2.83
C ALA A 60 -39.87 7.95 -3.01
N GLU A 61 -40.27 9.22 -2.94
CA GLU A 61 -39.38 10.37 -3.03
C GLU A 61 -38.33 10.36 -1.90
N LYS A 62 -38.74 10.02 -0.67
CA LYS A 62 -37.81 9.88 0.46
C LYS A 62 -36.79 8.76 0.23
N ARG A 63 -37.22 7.61 -0.30
CA ARG A 63 -36.31 6.50 -0.64
C ARG A 63 -35.37 6.87 -1.77
N GLU A 64 -35.87 7.54 -2.81
CA GLU A 64 -35.04 8.04 -3.91
C GLU A 64 -33.97 8.99 -3.39
N HIS A 65 -34.34 9.95 -2.54
CA HIS A 65 -33.39 10.89 -1.95
C HIS A 65 -32.32 10.17 -1.11
N GLN A 66 -32.70 9.19 -0.30
CA GLN A 66 -31.76 8.38 0.47
C GLN A 66 -30.80 7.57 -0.43
N LEU A 67 -31.31 7.00 -1.52
CA LEU A 67 -30.50 6.27 -2.50
C LEU A 67 -29.51 7.21 -3.19
N GLN A 68 -29.95 8.38 -3.64
CA GLN A 68 -29.08 9.40 -4.24
C GLN A 68 -27.97 9.82 -3.27
N GLN A 69 -28.30 10.11 -2.01
CA GLN A 69 -27.29 10.43 -0.99
C GLN A 69 -26.31 9.28 -0.75
N THR A 70 -26.81 8.03 -0.74
CA THR A 70 -25.96 6.85 -0.54
C THR A 70 -25.01 6.65 -1.72
N LEU A 71 -25.49 6.82 -2.95
CA LEU A 71 -24.66 6.74 -4.16
C LEU A 71 -23.56 7.81 -4.16
N LEU A 72 -23.91 9.06 -3.83
CA LEU A 72 -22.92 10.14 -3.72
C LEU A 72 -21.86 9.86 -2.64
N ARG A 73 -22.28 9.31 -1.48
CA ARG A 73 -21.35 8.90 -0.43
C ARG A 73 -20.45 7.75 -0.90
N ALA A 74 -21.00 6.73 -1.56
CA ALA A 74 -20.24 5.61 -2.09
C ALA A 74 -19.22 6.05 -3.15
N GLN A 75 -19.59 7.00 -4.01
CA GLN A 75 -18.67 7.61 -4.97
C GLN A 75 -17.54 8.35 -4.26
N LYS A 76 -17.86 9.21 -3.30
CA LYS A 76 -16.84 9.94 -2.52
C LYS A 76 -15.88 9.00 -1.80
N VAL A 77 -16.40 7.94 -1.17
CA VAL A 77 -15.56 6.94 -0.50
C VAL A 77 -14.65 6.22 -1.50
N SER A 78 -15.16 5.89 -2.69
CA SER A 78 -14.34 5.29 -3.75
C SER A 78 -13.23 6.23 -4.20
N ASP A 79 -13.54 7.51 -4.40
CA ASP A 79 -12.56 8.53 -4.80
C ASP A 79 -11.47 8.72 -3.72
N ASP A 80 -11.88 8.84 -2.45
CA ASP A 80 -10.96 8.96 -1.31
C ASP A 80 -10.05 7.72 -1.19
N LEU A 81 -10.60 6.51 -1.41
CA LEU A 81 -9.84 5.26 -1.44
C LEU A 81 -8.82 5.24 -2.58
N MET A 82 -9.22 5.65 -3.79
CA MET A 82 -8.30 5.72 -4.93
C MET A 82 -7.18 6.74 -4.71
N GLU A 83 -7.49 7.89 -4.13
CA GLU A 83 -6.48 8.92 -3.81
C GLU A 83 -5.49 8.43 -2.76
N ASN A 84 -5.99 7.81 -1.68
CA ASN A 84 -5.14 7.24 -0.63
C ASN A 84 -4.24 6.13 -1.19
N ALA A 85 -4.79 5.20 -1.98
CA ALA A 85 -4.01 4.12 -2.59
C ALA A 85 -2.92 4.65 -3.53
N ARG A 86 -3.19 5.73 -4.28
CA ARG A 86 -2.16 6.40 -5.11
C ARG A 86 -1.06 7.01 -4.25
N ARG A 87 -1.42 7.74 -3.19
CA ARG A 87 -0.44 8.33 -2.25
C ARG A 87 0.42 7.25 -1.58
N GLU A 88 -0.18 6.16 -1.12
CA GLU A 88 0.53 5.04 -0.53
C GLU A 88 1.47 4.36 -1.53
N ALA A 89 1.03 4.16 -2.77
CA ALA A 89 1.87 3.61 -3.83
C ALA A 89 3.09 4.51 -4.13
N GLU A 90 2.90 5.83 -4.20
CA GLU A 90 4.00 6.78 -4.39
C GLU A 90 5.00 6.76 -3.22
N VAL A 91 4.51 6.66 -1.98
CA VAL A 91 5.37 6.52 -0.80
C VAL A 91 6.15 5.21 -0.86
N MET A 92 5.48 4.10 -1.16
CA MET A 92 6.13 2.78 -1.27
C MET A 92 7.23 2.77 -2.32
N VAL A 93 7.01 3.38 -3.48
CA VAL A 93 8.03 3.50 -4.54
C VAL A 93 9.23 4.31 -4.03
N LYS A 94 8.99 5.47 -3.41
CA LYS A 94 10.07 6.30 -2.86
C LYS A 94 10.85 5.60 -1.75
N GLU A 95 10.18 4.87 -0.87
CA GLU A 95 10.84 4.08 0.17
C GLU A 95 11.69 2.95 -0.43
N ALA A 96 11.19 2.28 -1.47
CA ALA A 96 11.94 1.27 -2.20
C ALA A 96 13.20 1.85 -2.88
N GLU A 97 13.07 3.03 -3.50
CA GLU A 97 14.20 3.75 -4.11
C GLU A 97 15.27 4.09 -3.06
N VAL A 98 14.87 4.69 -1.91
CA VAL A 98 15.80 5.03 -0.82
C VAL A 98 16.48 3.77 -0.26
N MET A 99 15.74 2.67 -0.11
CA MET A 99 16.30 1.41 0.37
C MET A 99 17.29 0.81 -0.63
N ALA A 100 16.97 0.86 -1.93
CA ALA A 100 17.85 0.41 -3.00
C ALA A 100 19.16 1.21 -3.01
N ASP A 101 19.08 2.54 -2.95
CA ASP A 101 20.25 3.43 -2.88
C ASP A 101 21.12 3.10 -1.66
N LYS A 102 20.50 2.88 -0.51
CA LYS A 102 21.22 2.48 0.71
C LYS A 102 21.96 1.16 0.55
N ILE A 103 21.32 0.16 -0.07
CA ILE A 103 21.95 -1.15 -0.33
C ILE A 103 23.14 -0.99 -1.27
N VAL A 104 23.01 -0.19 -2.33
CA VAL A 104 24.09 0.09 -3.28
C VAL A 104 25.26 0.78 -2.58
N GLN A 105 25.00 1.80 -1.76
CA GLN A 105 26.05 2.49 -1.01
C GLN A 105 26.79 1.54 -0.05
N GLN A 106 26.05 0.70 0.68
CA GLN A 106 26.65 -0.30 1.57
C GLN A 106 27.53 -1.31 0.81
N ALA A 107 27.10 -1.73 -0.38
CA ALA A 107 27.90 -2.62 -1.22
C ALA A 107 29.19 -1.95 -1.73
N ILE A 108 29.12 -0.67 -2.12
CA ILE A 108 30.29 0.12 -2.55
C ILE A 108 31.28 0.27 -1.39
N GLU A 109 30.80 0.64 -0.19
CA GLU A 109 31.64 0.76 1.01
C GLU A 109 32.31 -0.56 1.38
N GLN A 110 31.58 -1.67 1.30
CA GLN A 110 32.12 -3.00 1.54
C GLN A 110 33.18 -3.38 0.50
N SER A 111 32.94 -3.08 -0.78
CA SER A 111 33.91 -3.33 -1.86
C SER A 111 35.19 -2.54 -1.62
N ALA A 112 35.09 -1.23 -1.35
CA ALA A 112 36.24 -0.38 -1.05
C ALA A 112 37.04 -0.88 0.17
N ARG A 113 36.35 -1.33 1.22
CA ARG A 113 37.00 -1.95 2.39
C ARG A 113 37.76 -3.22 2.02
N ILE A 114 37.18 -4.09 1.19
CA ILE A 114 37.83 -5.33 0.74
C ILE A 114 39.05 -5.01 -0.11
N GLU A 115 38.94 -4.07 -1.05
CA GLU A 115 40.05 -3.62 -1.90
C GLU A 115 41.20 -3.04 -1.07
N GLY A 116 40.88 -2.21 -0.07
CA GLY A 116 41.88 -1.69 0.87
C GLY A 116 42.63 -2.81 1.59
N LYS A 117 41.90 -3.80 2.11
CA LYS A 117 42.49 -4.96 2.79
C LYS A 117 43.34 -5.84 1.85
N ILE A 118 42.95 -5.98 0.59
CA ILE A 118 43.78 -6.64 -0.43
C ILE A 118 45.08 -5.86 -0.64
N GLY A 119 45.01 -4.52 -0.68
CA GLY A 119 46.17 -3.65 -0.77
C GLY A 119 47.14 -3.84 0.40
N GLU A 120 46.64 -3.81 1.62
CA GLU A 120 47.42 -4.07 2.85
C GLU A 120 48.11 -5.43 2.82
N LEU A 121 47.38 -6.50 2.47
CA LEU A 121 47.94 -7.85 2.36
C LEU A 121 49.02 -7.95 1.28
N ARG A 122 48.86 -7.26 0.16
CA ARG A 122 49.88 -7.22 -0.91
C ARG A 122 51.16 -6.53 -0.43
N THR A 123 51.05 -5.45 0.33
CA THR A 123 52.20 -4.75 0.92
C THR A 123 52.88 -5.63 1.96
N ALA A 124 52.13 -6.22 2.89
CA ALA A 124 52.66 -7.15 3.88
C ALA A 124 53.40 -8.34 3.25
N ARG A 125 52.86 -8.89 2.15
CA ARG A 125 53.52 -9.95 1.37
C ARG A 125 54.87 -9.49 0.80
N ARG A 126 54.94 -8.29 0.21
CA ARG A 126 56.19 -7.75 -0.34
C ARG A 126 57.23 -7.50 0.75
N GLU A 127 56.83 -6.94 1.88
CA GLU A 127 57.72 -6.75 3.03
C GLU A 127 58.29 -8.08 3.54
N LEU A 128 57.44 -9.10 3.65
CA LEU A 128 57.87 -10.43 4.05
C LEU A 128 58.88 -11.02 3.06
N GLN A 129 58.60 -10.93 1.75
CA GLN A 129 59.52 -11.38 0.70
C GLN A 129 60.88 -10.67 0.76
N LEU A 130 60.89 -9.35 0.97
CA LEU A 130 62.13 -8.58 1.12
C LEU A 130 62.90 -8.98 2.39
N LYS A 131 62.20 -9.16 3.52
CA LYS A 131 62.81 -9.67 4.76
C LYS A 131 63.46 -11.02 4.54
N PHE A 132 62.75 -11.97 3.94
CA PHE A 132 63.31 -13.30 3.63
C PHE A 132 64.54 -13.21 2.73
N LYS A 133 64.48 -12.42 1.65
CA LYS A 133 65.62 -12.23 0.76
C LYS A 133 66.83 -11.68 1.52
N ASN A 134 66.64 -10.62 2.28
CA ASN A 134 67.72 -10.02 3.06
C ASN A 134 68.31 -11.00 4.09
N THR A 135 67.49 -11.85 4.71
CA THR A 135 67.97 -12.89 5.63
C THR A 135 68.76 -13.98 4.91
N LEU A 136 68.33 -14.40 3.72
CA LEU A 136 69.08 -15.37 2.92
C LEU A 136 70.41 -14.79 2.45
N ASP A 137 70.43 -13.56 1.94
CA ASP A 137 71.65 -12.85 1.53
C ASP A 137 72.62 -12.70 2.72
N LEU A 138 72.10 -12.51 3.94
CA LEU A 138 72.92 -12.48 5.16
C LEU A 138 73.54 -13.85 5.48
N PHE A 139 72.74 -14.92 5.42
CA PHE A 139 73.25 -16.27 5.66
C PHE A 139 74.26 -16.71 4.60
N GLU A 140 74.05 -16.35 3.33
CA GLU A 140 74.99 -16.59 2.25
C GLU A 140 76.35 -15.93 2.55
N ARG A 141 76.35 -14.64 2.92
CA ARG A 141 77.59 -13.93 3.30
C ARG A 141 78.31 -14.53 4.49
N ILE A 142 77.59 -15.01 5.50
CA ILE A 142 78.19 -15.68 6.66
C ILE A 142 78.86 -16.99 6.22
N LEU A 143 78.17 -17.79 5.41
CA LEU A 143 78.71 -19.05 4.89
C LEU A 143 79.94 -18.82 4.00
N GLU A 144 79.91 -17.81 3.13
CA GLU A 144 81.05 -17.43 2.30
C GLU A 144 82.27 -17.04 3.15
N ALA A 145 82.06 -16.26 4.21
CA ALA A 145 83.12 -15.87 5.15
C ALA A 145 83.71 -17.10 5.89
N GLU A 146 82.86 -18.00 6.40
CA GLU A 146 83.32 -19.24 7.05
C GLU A 146 84.12 -20.13 6.08
N MET A 147 83.69 -20.25 4.82
CA MET A 147 84.42 -21.01 3.80
C MET A 147 85.78 -20.38 3.43
N GLU A 148 85.89 -19.06 3.42
CA GLU A 148 87.15 -18.35 3.17
C GLU A 148 88.14 -18.53 4.34
N ASP A 149 87.65 -18.53 5.57
CA ASP A 149 88.42 -18.83 6.77
C ASP A 149 88.94 -20.29 6.77
N GLU A 150 88.10 -21.28 6.39
CA GLU A 150 88.53 -22.67 6.23
C GLU A 150 89.62 -22.84 5.15
N ARG A 151 89.48 -22.14 4.02
CA ARG A 151 90.50 -22.16 2.94
C ARG A 151 91.82 -21.53 3.40
N SER A 152 91.76 -20.48 4.23
CA SER A 152 92.94 -19.80 4.76
C SER A 152 93.67 -20.65 5.82
N THR A 153 92.92 -21.39 6.64
CA THR A 153 93.46 -22.27 7.70
C THR A 153 93.92 -23.63 7.18
N ALA A 154 93.50 -24.06 5.99
CA ALA A 154 93.96 -25.27 5.31
C ALA A 154 95.36 -25.16 4.66
N THR A 155 96.26 -24.33 5.20
CA THR A 155 97.69 -24.41 4.88
C THR A 155 98.30 -25.60 5.62
N VAL A 156 98.30 -26.75 4.96
CA VAL A 156 98.97 -27.97 5.43
C VAL A 156 100.47 -27.68 5.58
N HIS A 157 100.92 -27.48 6.83
CA HIS A 157 102.34 -27.57 7.17
C HIS A 157 102.82 -28.99 6.87
N THR A 158 103.48 -29.19 5.72
CA THR A 158 104.27 -30.39 5.48
C THR A 158 105.50 -30.34 6.39
N ILE A 159 105.45 -31.10 7.49
CA ILE A 159 106.59 -31.31 8.39
C ILE A 159 107.70 -32.01 7.59
N HIS A 160 108.77 -31.28 7.26
CA HIS A 160 109.99 -31.88 6.70
C HIS A 160 110.64 -32.79 7.74
N ARG A 161 110.67 -34.10 7.45
CA ARG A 161 111.34 -35.12 8.26
C ARG A 161 112.86 -34.91 8.21
N ARG A 162 113.43 -34.34 9.29
CA ARG A 162 114.88 -34.30 9.55
C ARG A 162 115.42 -35.73 9.67
N LYS A 163 116.23 -36.19 8.72
CA LYS A 163 116.97 -37.46 8.84
C LYS A 163 118.31 -37.16 9.52
N ARG A 164 118.50 -37.70 10.73
CA ARG A 164 119.75 -37.67 11.50
C ARG A 164 120.86 -38.41 10.73
N GLU A 165 122.04 -37.80 10.70
CA GLU A 165 123.32 -38.42 10.35
C GLU A 165 123.82 -39.35 11.46
N ALA A 166 124.43 -40.47 11.04
CA ALA A 166 125.64 -41.12 11.60
C ALA A 166 125.83 -42.48 10.90
N VAL A 167 126.99 -43.06 10.56
CA VAL A 167 128.43 -42.72 10.49
C VAL A 167 129.14 -43.98 9.92
N SER A 168 130.29 -43.83 9.23
CA SER A 168 131.36 -44.82 8.95
C SER A 168 131.09 -45.90 7.87
N GLY A 169 131.99 -46.28 6.96
CA GLY A 169 133.40 -45.95 6.73
C GLY A 169 134.03 -46.99 5.78
N ALA A 170 134.99 -46.56 4.94
CA ALA A 170 136.15 -47.30 4.39
C ALA A 170 137.01 -46.32 3.58
#